data_AF-A0A341AS60-F1
#
_entry.id   AF-A0A341AS60-F1
#
_cell.length_a   1.000
_cell.length_b   1.000
_cell.length_c   1.000
_cell.angle_alpha   90.00
_cell.angle_beta   90.00
_cell.angle_gamma   90.00
#
_symmetry.space_group_name_H-M   'P 1'
#
loop_
_entity.id
_entity.type
_entity.pdbx_description
1 polymer ?
#
loop_
_entity_poly.entity_id
_entity_poly.type
_entity_poly.pdbx_seq_one_letter_code
_entity_poly.pdbx_strand_id
1 'polypeptide(L)'
;MRLGVEETLGALNAALGPGGPVWFKETRARHLRVRDFLAPRRALEARFGDDQVPERVVHAIVGLQGPGVAPVLSCAPTPAGLALQLRRSAVFERVLGAVAAYAAPTVPAAPGPHVVLHCPALRGSPCALRLSQLRAVLVADHLARALHAHRVSVRLVPAVRDPHMPTFLQQLRVDWPAASERAATEALRSRALAELTPARNAEALPPGALGRVYLKELVDERGRTTGYDPNLDSCLVTEDLLAVLAELQQAVQDWAEDSSLGLATAPDAGADSCMVVHVVSCEEEFQQQKLDLVWWKLDDQAPLRQKHLVCGPVKVAGAPGTLTAPEYYELRHAQVCKASALKRGRDLAQDSAWMEIFRVLCVATIKFEMLSTAPQSQLCPHSSASLGPG
;
A
#
# COMPACT_ATOMS: atom_id res chain seq x y z
N MET A 1 5.62 12.70 13.27
CA MET A 1 5.87 13.87 14.13
C MET A 1 6.65 14.91 13.30
N ARG A 2 6.13 16.14 13.11
CA ARG A 2 6.94 17.24 12.53
C ARG A 2 7.87 17.74 13.63
N LEU A 3 9.00 18.37 13.28
CA LEU A 3 9.90 19.08 14.22
C LEU A 3 9.03 19.73 15.29
N GLY A 4 9.34 19.55 16.58
CA GLY A 4 8.48 19.84 17.73
C GLY A 4 7.91 21.27 17.76
N VAL A 5 7.02 21.56 16.83
CA VAL A 5 6.45 22.87 16.55
C VAL A 5 5.44 23.16 17.63
N GLU A 6 4.67 22.16 18.04
CA GLU A 6 3.76 22.29 19.17
C GLU A 6 4.54 22.54 20.46
N GLU A 7 5.62 21.81 20.71
CA GLU A 7 6.50 22.01 21.86
C GLU A 7 7.20 23.38 21.80
N THR A 8 7.66 23.80 20.63
CA THR A 8 8.30 25.11 20.42
C THR A 8 7.28 26.25 20.59
N LEU A 9 6.08 26.13 20.03
CA LEU A 9 5.00 27.12 20.17
C LEU A 9 4.49 27.18 21.61
N GLY A 10 4.43 26.04 22.30
CA GLY A 10 4.10 25.95 23.72
C GLY A 10 5.15 26.65 24.57
N ALA A 11 6.43 26.36 24.35
CA ALA A 11 7.55 27.01 25.03
C ALA A 11 7.60 28.53 24.76
N LEU A 12 7.35 28.95 23.52
CA LEU A 12 7.26 30.36 23.15
C LEU A 12 6.14 31.07 23.90
N ASN A 13 4.95 30.48 23.95
CA ASN A 13 3.82 31.05 24.67
C ASN A 13 4.04 31.10 26.18
N ALA A 14 4.71 30.09 26.76
CA ALA A 14 5.10 30.09 28.16
C ALA A 14 6.12 31.20 28.47
N ALA A 15 7.09 31.44 27.59
CA ALA A 15 8.09 32.50 27.75
C ALA A 15 7.50 33.92 27.73
N LEU A 16 6.31 34.11 27.14
CA LEU A 16 5.60 35.38 27.19
C LEU A 16 4.97 35.68 28.56
N GLY A 17 4.97 34.73 29.51
CA GLY A 17 4.44 34.88 30.86
C GLY A 17 2.91 34.71 30.97
N PRO A 18 2.28 35.11 32.09
CA PRO A 18 0.83 35.02 32.27
C PRO A 18 0.06 35.87 31.25
N GLY A 19 -1.01 35.31 30.69
CA GLY A 19 -1.85 35.95 29.66
C GLY A 19 -2.32 34.98 28.57
N GLY A 20 -3.17 35.45 27.66
CA GLY A 20 -3.67 34.64 26.53
C GLY A 20 -2.58 34.36 25.48
N PRO A 21 -2.64 33.22 24.78
CA PRO A 21 -1.58 32.82 23.83
C PRO A 21 -1.44 33.81 22.67
N VAL A 22 -0.20 34.03 22.24
CA VAL A 22 0.13 34.80 21.03
C VAL A 22 0.32 33.84 19.87
N TRP A 23 -0.26 34.23 18.74
CA TRP A 23 -0.02 33.55 17.49
C TRP A 23 1.43 33.81 17.03
N PHE A 24 2.25 32.75 16.97
CA PHE A 24 3.50 32.75 16.22
C PHE A 24 3.33 32.08 14.85
N LYS A 25 3.66 32.80 13.79
CA LYS A 25 3.60 32.30 12.41
C LYS A 25 4.96 31.81 11.98
N GLU A 26 5.00 30.63 11.37
CA GLU A 26 6.20 30.17 10.69
C GLU A 26 6.41 30.95 9.40
N THR A 27 7.62 31.46 9.20
CA THR A 27 7.95 32.23 7.99
C THR A 27 8.03 31.35 6.75
N ARG A 28 8.60 30.14 6.86
CA ARG A 28 8.83 29.20 5.75
C ARG A 28 8.74 27.73 6.19
N ALA A 29 7.51 27.25 6.45
CA ALA A 29 7.24 25.90 6.98
C ALA A 29 7.84 24.74 6.16
N ARG A 30 8.03 24.92 4.84
CA ARG A 30 8.54 23.87 3.93
C ARG A 30 10.06 23.88 3.74
N HIS A 31 10.79 24.87 4.27
CA HIS A 31 12.23 25.02 4.03
C HIS A 31 13.00 25.18 5.35
N LEU A 32 13.44 24.05 5.93
CA LEU A 32 14.14 24.03 7.22
C LEU A 32 15.38 24.95 7.29
N ARG A 33 16.09 25.15 6.17
CA ARG A 33 17.27 26.03 6.08
C ARG A 33 16.97 27.51 6.35
N VAL A 34 15.72 27.92 6.25
CA VAL A 34 15.26 29.30 6.36
C VAL A 34 13.97 29.40 7.19
N ARG A 35 13.71 28.41 8.03
CA ARG A 35 12.51 28.32 8.87
C ARG A 35 12.74 29.09 10.17
N ASP A 36 11.92 30.09 10.40
CA ASP A 36 11.94 31.00 11.55
C ASP A 36 10.49 31.26 12.01
N PHE A 37 10.32 32.00 13.11
CA PHE A 37 9.00 32.39 13.62
C PHE A 37 8.84 33.92 13.67
N LEU A 38 7.60 34.38 13.53
CA LEU A 38 7.21 35.78 13.68
C LEU A 38 5.92 35.84 14.52
N ALA A 39 5.95 36.54 15.65
CA ALA A 39 4.72 36.99 16.30
C ALA A 39 4.31 38.32 15.66
N PRO A 40 3.15 38.41 14.97
CA PRO A 40 2.72 39.64 14.32
C PRO A 40 2.51 40.77 15.33
N ARG A 41 2.83 42.01 14.93
CA ARG A 41 2.67 43.20 15.78
C ARG A 41 1.26 43.29 16.41
N ARG A 42 0.20 43.10 15.64
CA ARG A 42 -1.19 43.14 16.16
C ARG A 42 -1.46 42.12 17.27
N ALA A 43 -0.84 40.94 17.18
CA ALA A 43 -0.99 39.90 18.21
C ALA A 43 -0.21 40.24 19.49
N LEU A 44 0.87 41.02 19.36
CA LEU A 44 1.63 41.55 20.49
C LEU A 44 0.93 42.75 21.12
N GLU A 45 0.35 43.65 20.32
CA GLU A 45 -0.45 44.80 20.78
C GLU A 45 -1.67 44.33 21.57
N ALA A 46 -2.37 43.29 21.10
CA ALA A 46 -3.48 42.70 21.84
C ALA A 46 -3.07 42.11 23.21
N ARG A 47 -1.78 41.80 23.39
CA ARG A 47 -1.25 41.17 24.62
C ARG A 47 -0.59 42.16 25.57
N PHE A 48 0.20 43.08 25.03
CA PHE A 48 1.01 44.02 25.81
C PHE A 48 0.47 45.45 25.72
N GLY A 49 -0.60 45.70 24.95
CA GLY A 49 -1.10 47.05 24.66
C GLY A 49 -0.19 47.78 23.66
N ASP A 50 -0.17 49.11 23.71
CA ASP A 50 0.77 49.93 22.93
C ASP A 50 2.22 49.86 23.50
N ASP A 51 2.43 49.11 24.59
CA ASP A 51 3.75 48.91 25.17
C ASP A 51 4.61 48.00 24.29
N GLN A 52 5.91 48.33 24.20
CA GLN A 52 6.88 47.45 23.55
C GLN A 52 7.01 46.13 24.30
N VAL A 53 7.25 45.04 23.57
CA VAL A 53 7.50 43.71 24.17
C VAL A 53 8.62 43.84 25.22
N PRO A 54 8.36 43.51 26.50
CA PRO A 54 9.34 43.72 27.56
C PRO A 54 10.66 42.98 27.28
N GLU A 55 11.80 43.60 27.52
CA GLU A 55 13.12 42.99 27.27
C GLU A 55 13.30 41.64 27.96
N ARG A 56 12.75 41.49 29.18
CA ARG A 56 12.73 40.21 29.92
C ARG A 56 12.08 39.07 29.13
N VAL A 57 11.07 39.36 28.32
CA VAL A 57 10.38 38.38 27.45
C VAL A 57 11.28 38.00 26.28
N VAL A 58 11.95 38.98 25.67
CA VAL A 58 12.94 38.73 24.61
C VAL A 58 14.08 37.84 25.13
N HIS A 59 14.60 38.13 26.32
CA HIS A 59 15.62 37.30 26.96
C HIS A 59 15.12 35.88 27.29
N ALA A 60 13.90 35.74 27.82
CA ALA A 60 13.29 34.44 28.10
C ALA A 60 13.14 33.58 26.83
N ILE A 61 12.72 34.20 25.72
CA ILE A 61 12.59 33.53 24.41
C ILE A 61 13.95 33.07 23.88
N VAL A 62 14.99 33.90 23.96
CA VAL A 62 16.35 33.52 23.53
C VAL A 62 16.90 32.40 24.41
N GLY A 63 16.54 32.38 25.69
CA GLY A 63 16.94 31.36 26.66
C GLY A 63 16.18 30.03 26.58
N LEU A 64 15.25 29.85 25.63
CA LEU A 64 14.45 28.64 25.53
C LEU A 64 15.31 27.39 25.25
N GLN A 65 15.16 26.40 26.13
CA GLN A 65 15.79 25.09 26.03
C GLN A 65 14.79 24.00 26.41
N GLY A 66 14.96 22.80 25.85
CA GLY A 66 14.15 21.65 26.19
C GLY A 66 14.20 20.55 25.12
N PRO A 67 13.86 19.30 25.48
CA PRO A 67 13.65 18.25 24.51
C PRO A 67 12.50 18.65 23.58
N GLY A 68 12.72 18.60 22.26
CA GLY A 68 11.71 18.98 21.25
C GLY A 68 11.62 20.49 20.92
N VAL A 69 12.12 21.38 21.78
CA VAL A 69 12.09 22.84 21.55
C VAL A 69 13.20 23.25 20.58
N ALA A 70 12.84 23.96 19.51
CA ALA A 70 13.81 24.48 18.55
C ALA A 70 14.66 25.60 19.19
N PRO A 71 16.00 25.47 19.20
CA PRO A 71 16.87 26.46 19.83
C PRO A 71 16.77 27.80 19.10
N VAL A 72 16.54 28.87 19.86
CA VAL A 72 16.46 30.24 19.35
C VAL A 72 17.88 30.81 19.27
N LEU A 73 18.24 31.39 18.11
CA LEU A 73 19.49 32.10 17.90
C LEU A 73 19.35 33.56 18.34
N SER A 74 18.27 34.21 17.93
CA SER A 74 17.98 35.59 18.26
C SER A 74 16.48 35.85 18.24
N CYS A 75 16.07 36.86 19.00
CA CYS A 75 14.72 37.37 19.04
C CYS A 75 14.82 38.89 19.03
N ALA A 76 14.14 39.55 18.09
CA ALA A 76 14.21 41.00 17.96
C ALA A 76 12.86 41.61 17.58
N PRO A 77 12.48 42.76 18.16
CA PRO A 77 11.34 43.52 17.71
C PRO A 77 11.63 44.13 16.33
N THR A 78 10.63 44.11 15.45
CA THR A 78 10.69 44.61 14.08
C THR A 78 9.41 45.39 13.76
N PRO A 79 9.36 46.14 12.64
CA PRO A 79 8.11 46.75 12.16
C PRO A 79 6.95 45.76 11.98
N ALA A 80 7.25 44.50 11.67
CA ALA A 80 6.24 43.46 11.45
C ALA A 80 5.77 42.76 12.76
N GLY A 81 6.45 43.01 13.88
CA GLY A 81 6.25 42.31 15.16
C GLY A 81 7.56 41.73 15.70
N LEU A 82 7.49 40.67 16.50
CA LEU A 82 8.66 40.04 17.12
C LEU A 82 9.17 38.91 16.22
N ALA A 83 10.36 39.09 15.65
CA ALA A 83 11.00 38.12 14.77
C ALA A 83 11.96 37.22 15.56
N LEU A 84 11.86 35.92 15.34
CA LEU A 84 12.64 34.90 16.03
C LEU A 84 13.42 34.09 15.01
N GLN A 85 14.74 34.19 15.07
CA GLN A 85 15.62 33.39 14.25
C GLN A 85 16.02 32.13 15.01
N LEU A 86 15.84 30.96 14.39
CA LEU A 86 16.28 29.70 14.99
C LEU A 86 17.78 29.50 14.77
N ARG A 87 18.42 28.74 15.67
CA ARG A 87 19.76 28.18 15.44
C ARG A 87 19.63 27.02 14.45
N ARG A 88 19.50 27.38 13.16
CA ARG A 88 19.06 26.47 12.09
C ARG A 88 19.98 25.27 11.91
N SER A 89 21.30 25.42 12.08
CA SER A 89 22.26 24.31 12.05
C SER A 89 21.94 23.25 13.11
N ALA A 90 21.75 23.67 14.36
CA ALA A 90 21.40 22.77 15.46
C ALA A 90 20.01 22.12 15.27
N VAL A 91 19.04 22.87 14.73
CA VAL A 91 17.72 22.31 14.36
C VAL A 91 17.88 21.24 13.27
N PHE A 92 18.68 21.53 12.25
CA PHE A 92 18.90 20.63 11.12
C PHE A 92 19.66 19.36 11.54
N GLU A 93 20.70 19.49 12.38
CA GLU A 93 21.43 18.37 12.96
C GLU A 93 20.52 17.46 13.80
N ARG A 94 19.63 18.03 14.62
CA ARG A 94 18.65 17.24 15.38
C ARG A 94 17.70 16.47 14.47
N VAL A 95 17.28 17.08 13.35
CA VAL A 95 16.43 16.39 12.36
C VAL A 95 17.19 15.24 11.71
N LEU A 96 18.42 15.49 11.26
CA LEU A 96 19.26 14.46 10.63
C LEU A 96 19.61 13.33 11.60
N GLY A 97 19.89 13.64 12.86
CA GLY A 97 20.18 12.65 13.90
C GLY A 97 18.97 11.82 14.34
N ALA A 98 17.75 12.25 14.00
CA ALA A 98 16.51 11.57 14.37
C ALA A 98 15.65 11.20 13.16
N VAL A 99 16.23 11.08 11.96
CA VAL A 99 15.50 10.76 10.71
C VAL A 99 14.60 9.54 10.85
N ALA A 100 15.03 8.52 11.60
CA ALA A 100 14.22 7.34 11.87
C ALA A 100 12.90 7.68 12.62
N ALA A 101 12.92 8.60 13.57
CA ALA A 101 11.73 9.07 14.28
C ALA A 101 10.83 9.96 13.40
N TYR A 102 11.41 10.69 12.43
CA TYR A 102 10.65 11.46 11.44
C TYR A 102 10.02 10.58 10.35
N ALA A 103 10.69 9.48 10.00
CA ALA A 103 10.18 8.49 9.07
C ALA A 103 9.22 7.50 9.73
N ALA A 104 9.25 7.38 11.07
CA ALA A 104 8.35 6.53 11.82
C ALA A 104 6.91 7.09 11.78
N PRO A 105 5.93 6.32 11.27
CA PRO A 105 4.54 6.74 11.30
C PRO A 105 4.04 6.85 12.75
N THR A 106 3.28 7.91 13.05
CA THR A 106 2.61 8.15 14.34
C THR A 106 1.76 6.94 14.74
N VAL A 107 1.89 6.49 15.99
CA VAL A 107 1.16 5.32 16.53
C VAL A 107 -0.25 5.78 16.92
N PRO A 108 -1.32 5.32 16.25
CA PRO A 108 -2.68 5.51 16.75
C PRO A 108 -2.91 4.60 17.97
N ALA A 109 -3.74 5.07 18.90
CA ALA A 109 -4.06 4.37 20.16
C ALA A 109 -4.98 3.15 20.00
N ALA A 110 -5.41 2.81 18.78
CA ALA A 110 -6.34 1.71 18.50
C ALA A 110 -5.82 0.84 17.32
N PRO A 111 -6.10 -0.48 17.30
CA PRO A 111 -5.79 -1.34 16.18
C PRO A 111 -6.48 -0.84 14.91
N GLY A 112 -5.70 -0.66 13.83
CA GLY A 112 -6.20 -0.24 12.53
C GLY A 112 -7.05 -1.33 11.85
N PRO A 113 -7.80 -0.99 10.79
CA PRO A 113 -8.57 -1.98 10.03
C PRO A 113 -7.68 -3.10 9.48
N HIS A 114 -8.25 -4.31 9.34
CA HIS A 114 -7.56 -5.47 8.78
C HIS A 114 -7.93 -5.64 7.31
N VAL A 115 -6.92 -5.85 6.46
CA VAL A 115 -7.13 -6.05 5.03
C VAL A 115 -6.49 -7.35 4.58
N VAL A 116 -7.26 -8.23 3.96
CA VAL A 116 -6.73 -9.35 3.18
C VAL A 116 -6.57 -8.88 1.74
N LEU A 117 -5.33 -8.80 1.25
CA LEU A 117 -5.03 -8.54 -0.15
C LEU A 117 -4.88 -9.86 -0.90
N HIS A 118 -5.85 -10.16 -1.75
CA HIS A 118 -5.85 -11.35 -2.59
C HIS A 118 -5.33 -11.02 -4.00
N CYS A 119 -4.29 -11.70 -4.48
CA CYS A 119 -3.78 -11.59 -5.84
C CYS A 119 -3.69 -12.97 -6.52
N PRO A 120 -4.74 -13.42 -7.24
CA PRO A 120 -4.80 -14.78 -7.81
C PRO A 120 -3.71 -15.06 -8.85
N ALA A 121 -3.18 -14.02 -9.49
CA ALA A 121 -2.05 -14.09 -10.43
C ALA A 121 -0.82 -14.84 -9.88
N LEU A 122 -0.64 -14.88 -8.55
CA LEU A 122 0.52 -15.50 -7.90
C LEU A 122 0.38 -17.02 -7.67
N ARG A 123 -0.73 -17.63 -8.10
CA ARG A 123 -0.92 -19.09 -8.02
C ARG A 123 -0.14 -19.86 -9.09
N GLY A 124 0.06 -19.24 -10.26
CA GLY A 124 0.70 -19.88 -11.41
C GLY A 124 2.23 -19.85 -11.36
N SER A 125 2.85 -20.44 -12.38
CA SER A 125 4.30 -20.30 -12.58
C SER A 125 4.64 -18.94 -13.18
N PRO A 126 5.87 -18.42 -12.96
CA PRO A 126 6.30 -17.14 -13.55
C PRO A 126 6.18 -17.12 -15.07
N CYS A 127 6.46 -18.24 -15.73
CA CYS A 127 6.41 -18.36 -17.18
C CYS A 127 4.99 -18.29 -17.76
N ALA A 128 3.96 -18.52 -16.94
CA ALA A 128 2.57 -18.36 -17.34
C ALA A 128 2.01 -16.95 -17.04
N LEU A 129 2.76 -16.12 -16.32
CA LEU A 129 2.31 -14.82 -15.86
C LEU A 129 2.26 -13.83 -17.02
N ARG A 130 1.05 -13.42 -17.42
CA ARG A 130 0.85 -12.41 -18.47
C ARG A 130 1.12 -11.00 -17.94
N LEU A 131 1.27 -10.03 -18.84
CA LEU A 131 1.56 -8.65 -18.43
C LEU A 131 0.42 -7.97 -17.65
N SER A 132 -0.83 -8.29 -17.95
CA SER A 132 -1.98 -7.81 -17.17
C SER A 132 -1.95 -8.34 -15.74
N GLN A 133 -1.54 -9.60 -15.56
CA GLN A 133 -1.34 -10.23 -14.26
C GLN A 133 -0.11 -9.68 -13.53
N LEU A 134 1.02 -9.45 -14.23
CA LEU A 134 2.19 -8.76 -13.67
C LEU A 134 1.80 -7.39 -13.12
N ARG A 135 0.98 -6.64 -13.86
CA ARG A 135 0.47 -5.35 -13.39
C ARG A 135 -0.36 -5.50 -12.11
N ALA A 136 -1.25 -6.49 -12.04
CA ALA A 136 -2.01 -6.77 -10.82
C ALA A 136 -1.09 -7.09 -9.63
N VAL A 137 -0.03 -7.90 -9.83
CA VAL A 137 0.98 -8.19 -8.81
C VAL A 137 1.68 -6.92 -8.33
N LEU A 138 2.14 -6.06 -9.24
CA LEU A 138 2.81 -4.81 -8.89
C LEU A 138 1.88 -3.82 -8.17
N VAL A 139 0.61 -3.78 -8.58
CA VAL A 139 -0.42 -2.97 -7.91
C VAL A 139 -0.71 -3.51 -6.51
N ALA A 140 -0.81 -4.82 -6.33
CA ALA A 140 -1.03 -5.46 -5.03
C ALA A 140 0.13 -5.18 -4.07
N ASP A 141 1.37 -5.35 -4.53
CA ASP A 141 2.61 -5.05 -3.79
C ASP A 141 2.72 -3.56 -3.43
N HIS A 142 2.36 -2.65 -4.35
CA HIS A 142 2.29 -1.22 -4.06
C HIS A 142 1.19 -0.88 -3.04
N LEU A 143 0.00 -1.46 -3.17
CA LEU A 143 -1.12 -1.27 -2.26
C LEU A 143 -0.79 -1.79 -0.86
N ALA A 144 -0.16 -2.97 -0.76
CA ALA A 144 0.31 -3.52 0.51
C ALA A 144 1.25 -2.55 1.23
N ARG A 145 2.26 -2.03 0.54
CA ARG A 145 3.18 -1.03 1.10
C ARG A 145 2.47 0.27 1.49
N ALA A 146 1.52 0.73 0.68
CA ALA A 146 0.73 1.92 1.01
C ALA A 146 -0.12 1.70 2.26
N LEU A 147 -0.80 0.56 2.38
CA LEU A 147 -1.60 0.19 3.55
C LEU A 147 -0.74 0.05 4.80
N HIS A 148 0.41 -0.64 4.72
CA HIS A 148 1.39 -0.72 5.80
C HIS A 148 1.89 0.65 6.25
N ALA A 149 2.16 1.56 5.31
CA ALA A 149 2.56 2.94 5.63
C ALA A 149 1.46 3.70 6.40
N HIS A 150 0.19 3.33 6.20
CA HIS A 150 -0.97 3.84 6.94
C HIS A 150 -1.32 2.99 8.17
N ARG A 151 -0.42 2.09 8.61
CA ARG A 151 -0.60 1.22 9.79
C ARG A 151 -1.83 0.30 9.72
N VAL A 152 -2.29 -0.01 8.50
CA VAL A 152 -3.30 -1.06 8.26
C VAL A 152 -2.60 -2.41 8.35
N SER A 153 -3.18 -3.35 9.08
CA SER A 153 -2.67 -4.73 9.11
C SER A 153 -3.07 -5.42 7.81
N VAL A 154 -2.10 -5.90 7.04
CA VAL A 154 -2.34 -6.51 5.74
C VAL A 154 -1.89 -7.96 5.74
N ARG A 155 -2.77 -8.84 5.27
CA ARG A 155 -2.41 -10.23 4.94
C ARG A 155 -2.42 -10.44 3.44
N LEU A 156 -1.32 -10.97 2.92
CA LEU A 156 -1.13 -11.22 1.50
C LEU A 156 -1.48 -12.68 1.17
N VAL A 157 -2.34 -12.89 0.18
CA VAL A 157 -2.84 -14.21 -0.23
C VAL A 157 -2.88 -14.26 -1.76
N PRO A 158 -2.51 -15.38 -2.41
CA PRO A 158 -2.01 -16.63 -1.84
C PRO A 158 -0.55 -16.52 -1.44
N ALA A 159 -0.10 -17.39 -0.54
CA ALA A 159 1.32 -17.64 -0.40
C ALA A 159 1.84 -18.35 -1.66
N VAL A 160 3.01 -17.95 -2.15
CA VAL A 160 3.56 -18.47 -3.40
C VAL A 160 3.98 -19.93 -3.23
N ARG A 161 3.51 -20.80 -4.12
CA ARG A 161 3.80 -22.25 -4.09
C ARG A 161 4.81 -22.70 -5.14
N ASP A 162 4.84 -22.03 -6.29
CA ASP A 162 5.79 -22.35 -7.35
C ASP A 162 7.23 -22.02 -6.88
N PRO A 163 8.20 -22.93 -7.00
CA PRO A 163 9.55 -22.72 -6.47
C PRO A 163 10.35 -21.62 -7.19
N HIS A 164 9.98 -21.25 -8.42
CA HIS A 164 10.68 -20.23 -9.20
C HIS A 164 10.09 -18.83 -8.99
N MET A 165 8.84 -18.74 -8.53
CA MET A 165 8.15 -17.48 -8.33
C MET A 165 8.77 -16.58 -7.24
N PRO A 166 9.23 -17.06 -6.06
CA PRO A 166 9.91 -16.22 -5.08
C PRO A 166 11.15 -15.52 -5.66
N THR A 167 11.96 -16.24 -6.43
CA THR A 167 13.14 -15.68 -7.10
C THR A 167 12.75 -14.60 -8.11
N PHE A 168 11.69 -14.84 -8.89
CA PHE A 168 11.19 -13.86 -9.85
C PHE A 168 10.62 -12.59 -9.16
N LEU A 169 9.88 -12.74 -8.06
CA LEU A 169 9.39 -11.62 -7.26
C LEU A 169 10.54 -10.84 -6.61
N GLN A 170 11.56 -11.53 -6.10
CA GLN A 170 12.77 -10.91 -5.57
C GLN A 170 13.49 -10.08 -6.65
N GLN A 171 13.60 -10.62 -7.86
CA GLN A 171 14.15 -9.92 -9.02
C GLN A 171 13.36 -8.65 -9.35
N LEU A 172 12.04 -8.65 -9.18
CA LEU A 172 11.17 -7.47 -9.31
C LEU A 172 11.12 -6.58 -8.06
N ARG A 173 11.80 -6.96 -6.97
CA ARG A 173 11.71 -6.31 -5.66
C ARG A 173 10.26 -6.19 -5.19
N VAL A 174 9.52 -7.28 -5.31
CA VAL A 174 8.17 -7.48 -4.79
C VAL A 174 8.29 -8.28 -3.51
N ASP A 175 7.66 -7.79 -2.43
CA ASP A 175 7.67 -8.47 -1.14
C ASP A 175 6.36 -9.26 -1.00
N TRP A 176 6.46 -10.58 -0.96
CA TRP A 176 5.30 -11.47 -0.94
C TRP A 176 5.60 -12.78 -0.22
N PRO A 177 4.66 -13.36 0.56
CA PRO A 177 4.89 -14.59 1.32
C PRO A 177 5.10 -15.81 0.43
N ALA A 178 6.02 -16.69 0.86
CA ALA A 178 6.15 -18.05 0.35
C ALA A 178 5.30 -19.02 1.19
N ALA A 179 4.78 -20.07 0.57
CA ALA A 179 3.96 -21.07 1.26
C ALA A 179 4.81 -21.95 2.20
N SER A 180 4.29 -22.21 3.40
CA SER A 180 4.88 -23.16 4.37
C SER A 180 4.02 -24.41 4.51
N GLU A 181 2.72 -24.23 4.76
CA GLU A 181 1.76 -25.33 4.91
C GLU A 181 0.52 -25.09 4.04
N ARG A 182 -0.18 -26.18 3.68
CA ARG A 182 -1.39 -26.12 2.85
C ARG A 182 -2.59 -25.87 3.76
N ALA A 183 -3.42 -24.90 3.40
CA ALA A 183 -4.70 -24.69 4.07
C ALA A 183 -5.57 -25.96 3.99
N ALA A 184 -6.20 -26.32 5.10
CA ALA A 184 -7.08 -27.47 5.21
C ALA A 184 -8.37 -27.24 4.40
N THR A 185 -8.78 -28.21 3.59
CA THR A 185 -9.95 -28.10 2.71
C THR A 185 -11.12 -29.01 3.13
N GLU A 186 -10.92 -29.86 4.13
CA GLU A 186 -11.84 -30.93 4.52
C GLU A 186 -13.22 -30.37 4.92
N ALA A 187 -13.25 -29.32 5.74
CA ALA A 187 -14.49 -28.70 6.18
C ALA A 187 -15.28 -28.10 5.00
N LEU A 188 -14.62 -27.36 4.12
CA LEU A 188 -15.21 -26.79 2.91
C LEU A 188 -15.69 -27.89 1.94
N ARG A 189 -14.93 -28.99 1.83
CA ARG A 189 -15.30 -30.14 1.00
C ARG A 189 -16.54 -30.85 1.54
N SER A 190 -16.59 -31.11 2.84
CA SER A 190 -17.79 -31.68 3.48
C SER A 190 -19.00 -30.78 3.31
N ARG A 191 -18.84 -29.46 3.46
CA ARG A 191 -19.92 -28.48 3.21
C ARG A 191 -20.36 -28.48 1.75
N ALA A 192 -19.42 -28.48 0.81
CA ALA A 192 -19.71 -28.54 -0.62
C ALA A 192 -20.49 -29.81 -0.99
N LEU A 193 -20.13 -30.98 -0.45
CA LEU A 193 -20.85 -32.22 -0.72
C LEU A 193 -22.28 -32.25 -0.11
N ALA A 194 -22.51 -31.52 0.98
CA ALA A 194 -23.82 -31.44 1.64
C ALA A 194 -24.75 -30.39 1.02
N GLU A 195 -24.22 -29.22 0.68
CA GLU A 195 -24.98 -28.04 0.21
C GLU A 195 -25.19 -28.01 -1.30
N LEU A 196 -24.28 -28.63 -2.07
CA LEU A 196 -24.37 -28.64 -3.51
C LEU A 196 -25.24 -29.81 -3.93
N THR A 197 -26.38 -29.49 -4.54
CA THR A 197 -27.27 -30.52 -5.09
C THR A 197 -26.49 -31.38 -6.10
N PRO A 198 -26.52 -32.73 -6.03
CA PRO A 198 -26.20 -33.53 -7.20
C PRO A 198 -27.15 -33.06 -8.30
N ALA A 199 -26.61 -32.64 -9.45
CA ALA A 199 -27.32 -31.89 -10.47
C ALA A 199 -28.80 -32.35 -10.60
N ARG A 200 -29.75 -31.44 -10.32
CA ARG A 200 -31.21 -31.73 -10.35
C ARG A 200 -31.68 -32.34 -11.68
N ASN A 201 -30.86 -32.20 -12.72
CA ASN A 201 -30.99 -32.88 -13.99
C ASN A 201 -29.78 -33.78 -14.16
N ALA A 202 -29.97 -34.98 -14.70
CA ALA A 202 -28.96 -36.01 -14.95
C ALA A 202 -27.84 -35.61 -15.95
N GLU A 203 -27.31 -34.40 -15.87
CA GLU A 203 -26.05 -34.03 -16.48
C GLU A 203 -24.92 -34.59 -15.61
N ALA A 204 -24.15 -35.49 -16.19
CA ALA A 204 -22.92 -35.97 -15.59
C ALA A 204 -22.02 -34.76 -15.28
N LEU A 205 -21.60 -34.64 -14.01
CA LEU A 205 -20.62 -33.64 -13.62
C LEU A 205 -19.31 -33.92 -14.39
N PRO A 206 -18.62 -32.87 -14.88
CA PRO A 206 -17.31 -33.07 -15.49
C PRO A 206 -16.33 -33.67 -14.46
N PRO A 207 -15.35 -34.47 -14.91
CA PRO A 207 -14.36 -35.06 -14.02
C PRO A 207 -13.69 -34.00 -13.13
N GLY A 208 -13.62 -34.25 -11.82
CA GLY A 208 -13.01 -33.34 -10.85
C GLY A 208 -13.93 -32.26 -10.27
N ALA A 209 -15.19 -32.17 -10.71
CA ALA A 209 -16.19 -31.30 -10.09
C ALA A 209 -16.89 -32.00 -8.91
N LEU A 210 -16.98 -31.30 -7.78
CA LEU A 210 -17.69 -31.71 -6.57
C LEU A 210 -19.17 -31.36 -6.62
N GLY A 211 -19.55 -30.34 -7.40
CA GLY A 211 -20.93 -29.89 -7.54
C GLY A 211 -21.04 -28.60 -8.33
N ARG A 212 -22.26 -28.07 -8.44
CA ARG A 212 -22.56 -26.80 -9.13
C ARG A 212 -23.31 -25.85 -8.20
N VAL A 213 -22.88 -24.59 -8.18
CA VAL A 213 -23.59 -23.49 -7.51
C VAL A 213 -24.29 -22.65 -8.58
N TYR A 214 -25.59 -22.39 -8.39
CA TYR A 214 -26.35 -21.43 -9.18
C TYR A 214 -26.18 -20.04 -8.57
N LEU A 215 -25.52 -19.15 -9.31
CA LEU A 215 -25.03 -17.87 -8.79
C LEU A 215 -26.09 -16.78 -8.80
N LYS A 216 -27.02 -16.81 -9.76
CA LYS A 216 -28.10 -15.81 -9.86
C LYS A 216 -28.95 -15.76 -8.60
N GLU A 217 -29.33 -16.93 -8.09
CA GLU A 217 -30.11 -17.08 -6.86
C GLU A 217 -29.38 -16.42 -5.67
N LEU A 218 -28.05 -16.60 -5.56
CA LEU A 218 -27.24 -15.98 -4.50
C LEU A 218 -27.12 -14.47 -4.61
N VAL A 219 -27.07 -13.93 -5.83
CA VAL A 219 -27.04 -12.47 -6.07
C VAL A 219 -28.38 -11.85 -5.66
N ASP A 220 -29.48 -12.50 -6.03
CA ASP A 220 -30.85 -12.07 -5.73
C ASP A 220 -31.15 -12.16 -4.22
N GLU A 221 -30.80 -13.28 -3.57
CA GLU A 221 -30.94 -13.49 -2.11
C GLU A 221 -30.23 -12.40 -1.28
N ARG A 222 -29.16 -11.80 -1.82
CA ARG A 222 -28.40 -10.75 -1.14
C ARG A 222 -28.83 -9.33 -1.43
N GLY A 223 -29.67 -9.10 -2.43
CA GLY A 223 -30.00 -7.75 -2.89
C GLY A 223 -28.78 -6.94 -3.36
N ARG A 224 -27.69 -7.61 -3.79
CA ARG A 224 -26.44 -6.98 -4.23
C ARG A 224 -26.25 -7.10 -5.75
N THR A 225 -27.19 -6.58 -6.52
CA THR A 225 -27.10 -6.57 -7.99
C THR A 225 -26.06 -5.56 -8.51
N THR A 226 -25.67 -4.58 -7.70
CA THR A 226 -24.72 -3.53 -8.10
C THR A 226 -23.27 -4.01 -7.99
N GLY A 227 -22.60 -4.16 -9.13
CA GLY A 227 -21.16 -4.43 -9.22
C GLY A 227 -20.77 -5.85 -9.65
N TYR A 228 -21.74 -6.76 -9.75
CA TYR A 228 -21.53 -8.11 -10.30
C TYR A 228 -21.90 -8.15 -11.79
N ASP A 229 -21.21 -8.98 -12.57
CA ASP A 229 -21.51 -9.17 -13.98
C ASP A 229 -22.89 -9.86 -14.16
N PRO A 230 -23.78 -9.34 -15.01
CA PRO A 230 -25.13 -9.91 -15.19
C PRO A 230 -25.13 -11.32 -15.81
N ASN A 231 -24.01 -11.75 -16.39
CA ASN A 231 -23.84 -13.07 -17.00
C ASN A 231 -23.36 -14.15 -16.00
N LEU A 232 -23.25 -13.82 -14.70
CA LEU A 232 -22.98 -14.81 -13.66
C LEU A 232 -24.16 -15.76 -13.52
N ASP A 233 -24.02 -16.98 -14.06
CA ASP A 233 -25.07 -17.98 -14.06
C ASP A 233 -24.79 -19.13 -13.09
N SER A 234 -23.72 -19.89 -13.35
CA SER A 234 -23.29 -20.98 -12.47
C SER A 234 -21.77 -21.10 -12.36
N CYS A 235 -21.33 -21.73 -11.26
CA CYS A 235 -19.93 -22.08 -11.00
C CYS A 235 -19.81 -23.57 -10.68
N LEU A 236 -18.81 -24.23 -11.26
CA LEU A 236 -18.43 -25.59 -10.88
C LEU A 236 -17.47 -25.52 -9.70
N VAL A 237 -17.77 -26.25 -8.64
CA VAL A 237 -16.91 -26.33 -7.46
C VAL A 237 -15.92 -27.47 -7.66
N THR A 238 -14.63 -27.16 -7.63
CA THR A 238 -13.53 -28.12 -7.78
C THR A 238 -12.64 -28.09 -6.55
N GLU A 239 -11.77 -29.10 -6.39
CA GLU A 239 -10.77 -29.12 -5.32
C GLU A 239 -9.83 -27.90 -5.37
N ASP A 240 -9.47 -27.43 -6.57
CA ASP A 240 -8.63 -26.25 -6.73
C ASP A 240 -9.33 -24.98 -6.24
N LEU A 241 -10.65 -24.85 -6.52
CA LEU A 241 -11.46 -23.76 -6.01
C LEU A 241 -11.55 -23.82 -4.48
N LEU A 242 -11.76 -25.01 -3.90
CA LEU A 242 -11.79 -25.17 -2.45
C LEU A 242 -10.44 -24.85 -1.80
N ALA A 243 -9.32 -25.19 -2.45
CA ALA A 243 -8.00 -24.81 -1.98
C ALA A 243 -7.79 -23.29 -1.99
N VAL A 244 -8.38 -22.57 -2.95
CA VAL A 244 -8.39 -21.10 -2.97
C VAL A 244 -9.18 -20.55 -1.77
N LEU A 245 -10.37 -21.09 -1.55
CA LEU A 245 -11.25 -20.67 -0.47
C LEU A 245 -10.65 -20.98 0.91
N ALA A 246 -10.00 -22.12 1.07
CA ALA A 246 -9.34 -22.49 2.32
C ALA A 246 -8.22 -21.51 2.69
N GLU A 247 -7.40 -21.08 1.73
CA GLU A 247 -6.35 -20.08 1.98
C GLU A 247 -6.94 -18.71 2.37
N LEU A 248 -8.03 -18.32 1.72
CA LEU A 248 -8.74 -17.08 2.04
C LEU A 248 -9.41 -17.14 3.41
N GLN A 249 -10.05 -18.27 3.74
CA GLN A 249 -10.69 -18.53 5.01
C GLN A 249 -9.66 -18.50 6.15
N GLN A 250 -8.54 -19.24 6.00
CA GLN A 250 -7.45 -19.23 6.97
C GLN A 250 -6.89 -17.81 7.16
N ALA A 251 -6.70 -17.07 6.07
CA ALA A 251 -6.22 -15.69 6.15
C ALA A 251 -7.17 -14.75 6.90
N VAL A 252 -8.48 -15.01 6.89
CA VAL A 252 -9.46 -14.25 7.67
C VAL A 252 -9.46 -14.73 9.14
N GLN A 253 -9.38 -16.04 9.38
CA GLN A 253 -9.49 -16.67 10.69
C GLN A 253 -8.27 -16.43 11.60
N ASP A 254 -7.06 -16.50 11.06
CA ASP A 254 -5.82 -16.30 11.84
C ASP A 254 -5.82 -14.94 12.58
N TRP A 255 -6.53 -13.93 12.05
CA TRP A 255 -6.68 -12.63 12.72
C TRP A 255 -7.72 -12.62 13.86
N ALA A 256 -8.74 -13.47 13.79
CA ALA A 256 -9.70 -13.63 14.87
C ALA A 256 -9.03 -14.26 16.11
N GLU A 257 -8.08 -15.18 15.88
CA GLU A 257 -7.28 -15.80 16.94
C GLU A 257 -6.26 -14.82 17.53
N ASP A 258 -5.51 -14.07 16.70
CA ASP A 258 -4.57 -13.03 17.16
C ASP A 258 -5.25 -11.94 18.01
N SER A 259 -6.50 -11.61 17.71
CA SER A 259 -7.30 -10.64 18.46
C SER A 259 -7.79 -11.17 19.81
N SER A 260 -7.93 -12.48 19.96
CA SER A 260 -8.42 -13.13 21.18
C SER A 260 -7.37 -13.28 22.29
N LEU A 261 -6.08 -13.15 21.95
CA LEU A 261 -4.96 -13.19 22.90
C LEU A 261 -4.70 -11.84 23.61
N GLY A 262 -5.42 -10.77 23.25
CA GLY A 262 -5.23 -9.42 23.79
C GLY A 262 -6.55 -8.71 24.14
N LEU A 263 -7.02 -8.88 25.38
CA LEU A 263 -8.18 -8.23 26.01
C LEU A 263 -9.59 -8.71 25.63
N ALA A 264 -10.39 -8.94 26.68
CA ALA A 264 -11.85 -9.03 26.64
C ALA A 264 -12.45 -7.78 25.97
N THR A 265 -12.91 -7.93 24.74
CA THR A 265 -13.65 -6.91 24.01
C THR A 265 -15.15 -7.25 24.01
N ALA A 266 -15.97 -6.19 24.11
CA ALA A 266 -17.42 -6.27 24.19
C ALA A 266 -18.06 -6.98 22.97
N PRO A 267 -19.28 -7.53 23.10
CA PRO A 267 -19.84 -8.53 22.17
C PRO A 267 -20.10 -8.05 20.73
N ASP A 268 -19.97 -6.74 20.44
CA ASP A 268 -20.46 -6.13 19.19
C ASP A 268 -19.35 -5.72 18.19
N ALA A 269 -18.07 -6.01 18.47
CA ALA A 269 -16.95 -5.60 17.59
C ALA A 269 -16.41 -6.72 16.67
N GLY A 270 -17.11 -7.86 16.58
CA GLY A 270 -16.49 -9.14 16.21
C GLY A 270 -16.49 -9.58 14.74
N ALA A 271 -17.20 -8.92 13.82
CA ALA A 271 -17.37 -9.47 12.46
C ALA A 271 -17.19 -8.47 11.29
N ASP A 272 -17.05 -7.17 11.55
CA ASP A 272 -17.12 -6.13 10.52
C ASP A 272 -15.78 -5.38 10.27
N SER A 273 -14.69 -5.86 10.88
CA SER A 273 -13.37 -5.21 10.87
C SER A 273 -12.43 -5.70 9.75
N CYS A 274 -12.72 -6.85 9.13
CA CYS A 274 -11.91 -7.43 8.06
C CYS A 274 -12.47 -7.09 6.67
N MET A 275 -11.64 -6.47 5.83
CA MET A 275 -11.96 -6.19 4.43
C MET A 275 -11.12 -7.07 3.52
N VAL A 276 -11.74 -7.69 2.52
CA VAL A 276 -11.00 -8.41 1.47
C VAL A 276 -10.94 -7.54 0.22
N VAL A 277 -9.75 -7.35 -0.33
CA VAL A 277 -9.54 -6.65 -1.59
C VAL A 277 -8.85 -7.60 -2.54
N HIS A 278 -9.54 -7.95 -3.63
CA HIS A 278 -9.03 -8.79 -4.69
C HIS A 278 -8.40 -7.90 -5.77
N VAL A 279 -7.09 -7.98 -5.93
CA VAL A 279 -6.34 -7.30 -6.99
C VAL A 279 -6.17 -8.26 -8.14
N VAL A 280 -6.96 -8.06 -9.20
CA VAL A 280 -7.12 -9.00 -10.32
C VAL A 280 -6.83 -8.33 -11.64
N SER A 281 -6.42 -9.10 -12.64
CA SER A 281 -6.44 -8.59 -14.01
C SER A 281 -7.87 -8.55 -14.55
N CYS A 282 -8.14 -7.73 -15.58
CA CYS A 282 -9.46 -7.68 -16.22
C CYS A 282 -9.90 -9.04 -16.79
N GLU A 283 -8.97 -9.92 -17.15
CA GLU A 283 -9.29 -11.27 -17.61
C GLU A 283 -9.71 -12.23 -16.48
N GLU A 284 -9.37 -11.90 -15.22
CA GLU A 284 -9.61 -12.72 -14.04
C GLU A 284 -10.86 -12.28 -13.26
N GLU A 285 -11.34 -11.05 -13.49
CA GLU A 285 -12.47 -10.45 -12.77
C GLU A 285 -13.70 -11.36 -12.72
N PHE A 286 -14.11 -11.90 -13.86
CA PHE A 286 -15.29 -12.77 -13.94
C PHE A 286 -15.15 -14.02 -13.08
N GLN A 287 -13.97 -14.66 -13.07
CA GLN A 287 -13.74 -15.84 -12.24
C GLN A 287 -13.63 -15.49 -10.75
N GLN A 288 -13.07 -14.32 -10.43
CA GLN A 288 -13.02 -13.82 -9.06
C GLN A 288 -14.43 -13.56 -8.52
N GLN A 289 -15.32 -12.94 -9.30
CA GLN A 289 -16.71 -12.73 -8.90
C GLN A 289 -17.44 -14.06 -8.62
N LYS A 290 -17.17 -15.12 -9.40
CA LYS A 290 -17.69 -16.47 -9.11
C LYS A 290 -17.14 -17.02 -7.79
N LEU A 291 -15.83 -16.92 -7.57
CA LEU A 291 -15.19 -17.38 -6.34
C LEU A 291 -15.84 -16.72 -5.13
N ASP A 292 -16.05 -15.40 -5.17
CA ASP A 292 -16.65 -14.67 -4.07
C ASP A 292 -18.05 -15.21 -3.73
N LEU A 293 -18.91 -15.40 -4.74
CA LEU A 293 -20.25 -15.94 -4.49
C LEU A 293 -20.21 -17.37 -3.94
N VAL A 294 -19.29 -18.22 -4.45
CA VAL A 294 -19.11 -19.57 -3.93
C VAL A 294 -18.56 -19.55 -2.51
N TRP A 295 -17.63 -18.65 -2.18
CA TRP A 295 -17.07 -18.52 -0.84
C TRP A 295 -18.19 -18.36 0.17
N TRP A 296 -19.09 -17.41 -0.07
CA TRP A 296 -20.16 -17.18 0.87
C TRP A 296 -21.22 -18.28 0.90
N LYS A 297 -21.41 -19.05 -0.18
CA LYS A 297 -22.31 -20.21 -0.15
C LYS A 297 -21.74 -21.34 0.72
N LEU A 298 -20.42 -21.46 0.79
CA LEU A 298 -19.73 -22.55 1.47
C LEU A 298 -19.17 -22.17 2.85
N ASP A 299 -19.09 -20.88 3.17
CA ASP A 299 -18.52 -20.37 4.41
C ASP A 299 -19.40 -19.28 5.01
N ASP A 300 -20.07 -19.61 6.13
CA ASP A 300 -20.94 -18.69 6.86
C ASP A 300 -20.13 -17.53 7.50
N GLN A 301 -18.80 -17.65 7.58
CA GLN A 301 -17.88 -16.62 8.10
C GLN A 301 -17.21 -15.80 6.99
N ALA A 302 -17.62 -15.96 5.72
CA ALA A 302 -17.06 -15.18 4.62
C ALA A 302 -17.25 -13.66 4.86
N PRO A 303 -16.21 -12.83 4.70
CA PRO A 303 -16.30 -11.40 4.99
C PRO A 303 -17.37 -10.69 4.16
N LEU A 304 -18.16 -9.83 4.83
CA LEU A 304 -19.25 -9.07 4.19
C LEU A 304 -18.74 -8.01 3.20
N ARG A 305 -17.51 -7.52 3.41
CA ARG A 305 -16.89 -6.40 2.68
C ARG A 305 -15.77 -6.91 1.78
N GLN A 306 -16.14 -7.30 0.56
CA GLN A 306 -15.21 -7.69 -0.50
C GLN A 306 -15.19 -6.61 -1.59
N LYS A 307 -14.02 -6.30 -2.13
CA LYS A 307 -13.84 -5.34 -3.22
C LYS A 307 -12.94 -5.88 -4.31
N HIS A 308 -13.26 -5.58 -5.56
CA HIS A 308 -12.40 -5.87 -6.71
C HIS A 308 -11.64 -4.63 -7.15
N LEU A 309 -10.31 -4.68 -7.05
CA LEU A 309 -9.42 -3.77 -7.75
C LEU A 309 -8.98 -4.43 -9.05
N VAL A 310 -9.75 -4.16 -10.10
CA VAL A 310 -9.48 -4.68 -11.45
C VAL A 310 -8.34 -3.87 -12.07
N CYS A 311 -7.41 -4.56 -12.72
CA CYS A 311 -6.31 -3.94 -13.46
C CYS A 311 -6.61 -4.05 -14.96
N GLY A 312 -6.62 -2.90 -15.64
CA GLY A 312 -6.87 -2.81 -17.08
C GLY A 312 -5.80 -3.54 -17.91
N PRO A 313 -6.13 -3.92 -19.15
CA PRO A 313 -5.30 -4.79 -19.98
C PRO A 313 -3.97 -4.13 -20.33
N VAL A 314 -2.93 -4.95 -20.51
CA VAL A 314 -1.59 -4.51 -20.91
C VAL A 314 -1.26 -5.03 -22.31
N LYS A 315 -1.07 -4.13 -23.27
CA LYS A 315 -0.78 -4.47 -24.68
C LYS A 315 0.55 -3.90 -25.13
N VAL A 316 1.50 -4.74 -25.51
CA VAL A 316 2.81 -4.29 -26.04
C VAL A 316 2.68 -4.02 -27.54
N ALA A 317 3.01 -2.81 -27.96
CA ALA A 317 2.99 -2.46 -29.38
C ALA A 317 4.12 -3.18 -30.14
N GLY A 318 3.80 -3.87 -31.24
CA GLY A 318 4.81 -4.42 -32.16
C GLY A 318 5.41 -5.79 -31.80
N ALA A 319 4.92 -6.48 -30.76
CA ALA A 319 5.33 -7.84 -30.45
C ALA A 319 4.29 -8.86 -30.97
N PRO A 320 4.67 -9.82 -31.85
CA PRO A 320 3.78 -10.89 -32.29
C PRO A 320 3.69 -11.96 -31.19
N GLY A 321 2.75 -11.79 -30.26
CA GLY A 321 2.48 -12.75 -29.18
C GLY A 321 2.21 -12.12 -27.82
N THR A 322 1.58 -12.86 -26.92
CA THR A 322 1.39 -12.46 -25.52
C THR A 322 2.70 -12.67 -24.76
N LEU A 323 3.51 -11.61 -24.65
CA LEU A 323 4.71 -11.62 -23.82
C LEU A 323 4.38 -12.02 -22.38
N THR A 324 5.18 -12.91 -21.83
CA THR A 324 5.14 -13.29 -20.42
C THR A 324 5.92 -12.26 -19.58
N ALA A 325 5.68 -12.25 -18.27
CA ALA A 325 6.35 -11.34 -17.35
C ALA A 325 7.88 -11.54 -17.31
N PRO A 326 8.43 -12.78 -17.33
CA PRO A 326 9.87 -13.00 -17.43
C PRO A 326 10.44 -12.51 -18.77
N GLU A 327 9.78 -12.77 -19.90
CA GLU A 327 10.24 -12.28 -21.21
C GLU A 327 10.24 -10.76 -21.28
N TYR A 328 9.25 -10.12 -20.67
CA TYR A 328 9.19 -8.67 -20.58
C TYR A 328 10.30 -8.08 -19.71
N TYR A 329 10.64 -8.76 -18.60
CA TYR A 329 11.81 -8.39 -17.81
C TYR A 329 13.08 -8.45 -18.66
N GLU A 330 13.33 -9.56 -19.36
CA GLU A 330 14.52 -9.73 -20.18
C GLU A 330 14.60 -8.71 -21.31
N LEU A 331 13.45 -8.40 -21.93
CA LEU A 331 13.34 -7.34 -22.93
C LEU A 331 13.78 -5.99 -22.37
N ARG A 332 13.25 -5.57 -21.21
CA ARG A 332 13.60 -4.30 -20.58
C ARG A 332 15.04 -4.28 -20.08
N HIS A 333 15.54 -5.40 -19.57
CA HIS A 333 16.92 -5.54 -19.14
C HIS A 333 17.88 -5.35 -20.32
N ALA A 334 17.63 -6.02 -21.45
CA ALA A 334 18.41 -5.86 -22.67
C ALA A 334 18.41 -4.42 -23.19
N GLN A 335 17.26 -3.74 -23.14
CA GLN A 335 17.14 -2.33 -23.54
C GLN A 335 17.95 -1.40 -22.63
N VAL A 336 17.89 -1.59 -21.31
CA VAL A 336 18.67 -0.81 -20.33
C VAL A 336 20.17 -1.02 -20.55
N CYS A 337 20.62 -2.26 -20.75
CA CYS A 337 22.02 -2.58 -21.05
C CYS A 337 22.48 -1.89 -22.34
N LYS A 338 21.68 -1.99 -23.42
CA LYS A 338 22.00 -1.36 -24.72
C LYS A 338 22.09 0.16 -24.60
N ALA A 339 21.12 0.79 -23.94
CA ALA A 339 21.12 2.25 -23.75
C ALA A 339 22.30 2.73 -22.89
N SER A 340 22.70 1.93 -21.90
CA SER A 340 23.83 2.24 -21.03
C SER A 340 25.17 2.10 -21.74
N ALA A 341 25.34 1.05 -22.56
CA ALA A 341 26.54 0.85 -23.38
C ALA A 341 26.77 1.99 -24.38
N LEU A 342 25.69 2.53 -24.97
CA LEU A 342 25.76 3.69 -25.86
C LEU A 342 26.20 4.97 -25.13
N LYS A 343 25.82 5.15 -23.86
CA LYS A 343 26.11 6.36 -23.08
C LYS A 343 27.47 6.35 -22.39
N ARG A 344 27.98 5.18 -21.99
CA ARG A 344 29.12 5.07 -21.07
C ARG A 344 30.24 4.12 -21.53
N GLY A 345 30.13 3.51 -22.72
CA GLY A 345 31.15 2.65 -23.30
C GLY A 345 30.86 1.14 -23.12
N ARG A 346 31.54 0.30 -23.92
CA ARG A 346 31.25 -1.15 -24.05
C ARG A 346 31.73 -2.02 -22.87
N ASP A 347 32.73 -1.58 -22.12
CA ASP A 347 33.37 -2.39 -21.05
C ASP A 347 32.55 -2.49 -19.75
N LEU A 348 31.43 -1.77 -19.65
CA LEU A 348 30.60 -1.74 -18.44
C LEU A 348 29.73 -2.98 -18.25
N ALA A 349 29.50 -3.74 -19.32
CA ALA A 349 28.66 -4.94 -19.25
C ALA A 349 29.35 -6.13 -18.52
N GLN A 350 30.65 -6.04 -18.24
CA GLN A 350 31.41 -7.08 -17.54
C GLN A 350 31.67 -6.75 -16.07
N ASP A 351 31.35 -5.53 -15.62
CA ASP A 351 31.54 -5.10 -14.24
C ASP A 351 30.29 -5.43 -13.39
N SER A 352 30.50 -6.17 -12.30
CA SER A 352 29.44 -6.63 -11.39
C SER A 352 28.67 -5.50 -10.73
N ALA A 353 29.30 -4.34 -10.47
CA ALA A 353 28.62 -3.17 -9.92
C ALA A 353 27.62 -2.59 -10.92
N TRP A 354 27.95 -2.61 -12.21
CA TRP A 354 27.07 -2.14 -13.28
C TRP A 354 25.91 -3.08 -13.56
N MET A 355 26.14 -4.39 -13.44
CA MET A 355 25.07 -5.38 -13.54
C MET A 355 23.96 -5.14 -12.52
N GLU A 356 24.29 -4.78 -11.28
CA GLU A 356 23.29 -4.44 -10.27
C GLU A 356 22.56 -3.13 -10.59
N ILE A 357 23.27 -2.12 -11.10
CA ILE A 357 22.64 -0.86 -11.56
C ILE A 357 21.65 -1.13 -12.70
N PHE A 358 22.01 -1.98 -13.68
CA PHE A 358 21.11 -2.33 -14.79
C PHE A 358 19.87 -3.07 -14.31
N ARG A 359 20.00 -3.97 -13.34
CA ARG A 359 18.85 -4.62 -12.68
C ARG A 359 17.94 -3.61 -12.00
N VAL A 360 18.49 -2.69 -11.20
CA VAL A 360 17.71 -1.62 -10.54
C VAL A 360 16.97 -0.76 -11.56
N LEU A 361 17.66 -0.30 -12.61
CA LEU A 361 17.08 0.53 -13.66
C LEU A 361 16.00 -0.22 -14.46
N CYS A 362 16.20 -1.50 -14.74
CA CYS A 362 15.21 -2.36 -15.40
C CYS A 362 13.94 -2.45 -14.57
N VAL A 363 14.05 -2.83 -13.29
CA VAL A 363 12.91 -2.95 -12.37
C VAL A 363 12.19 -1.61 -12.19
N ALA A 364 12.94 -0.51 -12.04
CA ALA A 364 12.36 0.82 -11.94
C ALA A 364 11.57 1.21 -13.20
N THR A 365 12.10 0.87 -14.38
CA THR A 365 11.42 1.10 -15.67
C THR A 365 10.12 0.31 -15.75
N ILE A 366 10.14 -0.98 -15.41
CA ILE A 366 8.95 -1.83 -15.40
C ILE A 366 7.89 -1.28 -14.43
N LYS A 367 8.28 -0.95 -13.19
CA LYS A 367 7.35 -0.39 -12.20
C LYS A 367 6.79 0.96 -12.63
N PHE A 368 7.61 1.84 -13.20
CA PHE A 368 7.16 3.12 -13.71
C PHE A 368 6.13 2.95 -14.83
N GLU A 369 6.41 2.07 -15.80
CA GLU A 369 5.47 1.81 -16.90
C GLU A 369 4.16 1.21 -16.40
N MET A 370 4.21 0.23 -15.49
CA MET A 370 3.01 -0.48 -15.02
C MET A 370 2.14 0.33 -14.03
N LEU A 371 2.75 1.26 -13.28
CA LEU A 371 2.10 2.00 -12.18
C LEU A 371 1.88 3.50 -12.47
N SER A 372 2.42 4.05 -13.56
CA SER A 372 2.26 5.48 -13.91
C SER A 372 0.85 5.86 -14.36
N THR A 373 0.01 4.89 -14.69
CA THR A 373 -1.39 5.08 -15.08
C THR A 373 -2.33 4.49 -14.04
N ALA A 374 -3.54 5.03 -13.96
CA ALA A 374 -4.57 4.49 -13.07
C ALA A 374 -4.74 2.97 -13.30
N PRO A 375 -4.83 2.13 -12.25
CA PRO A 375 -4.86 0.67 -12.39
C PRO A 375 -5.90 0.16 -13.39
N GLN A 376 -7.06 0.83 -13.44
CA GLN A 376 -8.20 0.47 -14.28
C GLN A 376 -8.02 0.80 -15.77
N SER A 377 -7.09 1.70 -16.12
CA SER A 377 -6.88 2.12 -17.50
C SER A 377 -6.17 1.05 -18.31
N GLN A 378 -6.43 0.93 -19.62
CA GLN A 378 -5.57 0.13 -20.51
C GLN A 378 -4.16 0.72 -20.55
N LEU A 379 -3.16 -0.15 -20.47
CA LEU A 379 -1.74 0.20 -20.59
C LEU A 379 -1.20 -0.27 -21.94
N CYS A 380 -0.49 0.60 -22.64
CA CYS A 380 0.26 0.24 -23.85
C CYS A 380 1.74 0.58 -23.66
N PRO A 381 2.57 -0.33 -23.12
CA PRO A 381 4.01 -0.09 -23.02
C PRO A 381 4.60 0.13 -24.41
N HIS A 382 5.35 1.23 -24.57
CA HIS A 382 6.04 1.51 -25.81
C HIS A 382 7.21 0.53 -25.98
N SER A 383 7.21 -0.19 -27.10
CA SER A 383 8.32 -1.06 -27.54
C SER A 383 9.43 -0.30 -28.27
N SER A 384 9.35 1.03 -28.38
CA SER A 384 10.25 1.79 -29.23
C SER A 384 11.67 1.88 -28.66
N ALA A 385 12.62 1.46 -29.49
CA ALA A 385 14.06 1.61 -29.35
C ALA A 385 14.54 3.08 -29.46
N SER A 386 13.75 4.06 -29.02
CA SER A 386 14.01 5.49 -29.21
C SER A 386 14.01 6.25 -27.89
N LEU A 387 15.01 5.99 -27.04
CA LEU A 387 15.54 7.05 -26.19
C LEU A 387 16.51 7.86 -27.07
N GLY A 388 15.96 8.80 -27.83
CA GLY A 388 16.75 9.90 -28.39
C GLY A 388 17.32 10.75 -27.24
N PRO A 389 18.49 11.37 -27.42
CA PRO A 389 19.10 12.19 -26.37
C PRO A 389 18.26 13.45 -26.19
N GLY A 390 17.76 13.66 -24.98
CA GLY A 390 17.31 14.95 -24.47
C GLY A 390 18.34 15.53 -23.54
#